data_AF-A0A967INY1-F1
#
_entry.id   AF-A0A967INY1-F1
#
_cell.length_a   1.000
_cell.length_b   1.000
_cell.length_c   1.000
_cell.angle_alpha   90.00
_cell.angle_beta   90.00
_cell.angle_gamma   90.00
#
_symmetry.space_group_name_H-M   'P 1'
#
loop_
_entity.id
_entity.type
_entity.pdbx_description
1 polymer ?
#
loop_
_entity_poly.entity_id
_entity_poly.type
_entity_poly.pdbx_seq_one_letter_code
_entity_poly.pdbx_strand_id
1 'polypeptide(L)' 'MAPQVQLIGTAQPKLTSVVAAEIDGLVQEFNATEGEFLEKGAILARLDDRTLQIELKAARASEAEAQ' A
#
# COMPACT_ATOMS: atom_id res chain seq x y z
N MET A 1 -1.30 50.60 17.73
CA MET A 1 -1.33 49.21 18.26
C MET A 1 -2.32 48.44 17.41
N ALA A 2 -1.88 47.40 16.70
CA ALA A 2 -2.78 46.60 15.88
C ALA A 2 -3.64 45.69 16.78
N PRO A 3 -4.92 45.45 16.46
CA PRO A 3 -5.77 44.56 17.24
C PRO A 3 -5.28 43.11 17.11
N GLN A 4 -5.22 42.41 18.24
CA GLN A 4 -4.91 40.98 18.31
C GLN A 4 -6.19 40.19 18.58
N VAL A 5 -6.40 39.12 17.82
CA VAL A 5 -7.53 38.20 17.98
C VAL A 5 -6.98 36.81 18.29
N GLN A 6 -7.54 36.17 19.31
CA GLN A 6 -7.22 34.79 19.65
C GLN A 6 -8.27 33.87 19.04
N LEU A 7 -7.79 32.84 18.33
CA LEU A 7 -8.61 31.84 17.67
C LEU A 7 -8.20 30.48 18.23
N ILE A 8 -9.18 29.72 18.71
CA ILE A 8 -8.98 28.34 19.13
C ILE A 8 -9.35 27.47 17.93
N GLY A 9 -8.46 26.56 17.54
CA GLY A 9 -8.67 25.64 16.43
C GLY A 9 -8.05 24.28 16.74
N THR A 10 -8.58 23.24 16.09
CA THR A 10 -8.05 21.89 16.18
C THR A 10 -7.23 21.60 14.93
N ALA A 11 -6.01 21.08 15.11
CA ALA A 11 -5.20 20.63 13.99
C ALA A 11 -5.82 19.38 13.37
N GLN A 12 -5.90 19.36 12.05
CA GLN A 12 -6.35 18.21 11.28
C GLN A 12 -5.26 17.79 10.29
N PRO A 13 -5.13 16.48 9.99
CA PRO A 13 -4.20 16.02 8.98
C PRO A 13 -4.58 16.62 7.62
N LYS A 14 -3.57 17.12 6.89
CA LYS A 14 -3.77 17.67 5.55
C LYS A 14 -4.25 16.61 4.54
N LEU A 15 -3.83 15.37 4.73
CA LEU A 15 -4.21 14.21 3.90
C LEU A 15 -4.28 12.97 4.79
N THR A 16 -5.30 12.14 4.57
CA THR A 16 -5.41 10.80 5.18
C THR A 16 -5.64 9.81 4.06
N SER A 17 -4.87 8.71 4.04
CA SER A 17 -4.96 7.67 3.01
C SER A 17 -5.18 6.32 3.68
N VAL A 18 -6.13 5.55 3.15
CA VAL A 18 -6.35 4.15 3.53
C VAL A 18 -5.72 3.29 2.44
N VAL A 19 -4.79 2.41 2.81
CA VAL A 19 -4.11 1.50 1.89
C VAL A 19 -4.70 0.10 2.05
N ALA A 20 -5.08 -0.51 0.94
CA ALA A 20 -5.63 -1.87 0.89
C ALA A 20 -4.94 -2.67 -0.23
N ALA A 21 -4.97 -4.00 -0.12
CA ALA A 21 -4.53 -4.87 -1.20
C ALA A 21 -5.55 -4.83 -2.35
N GLU A 22 -5.08 -4.84 -3.59
CA GLU A 22 -5.93 -4.89 -4.78
C GLU A 22 -6.53 -6.27 -5.04
N ILE A 23 -5.90 -7.30 -4.47
CA ILE A 23 -6.29 -8.70 -4.61
C ILE A 23 -6.52 -9.31 -3.24
N ASP A 24 -7.41 -10.29 -3.19
CA ASP A 24 -7.54 -11.17 -2.03
C ASP A 24 -6.34 -12.11 -1.95
N GLY A 25 -5.81 -12.29 -0.75
CA GLY A 25 -4.65 -13.16 -0.55
C GLY A 25 -4.24 -13.28 0.91
N LEU A 26 -3.43 -14.29 1.19
CA LEU A 26 -2.83 -14.48 2.51
C LEU A 26 -1.65 -13.52 2.69
N VAL A 27 -1.60 -12.76 3.78
CA VAL A 27 -0.43 -11.95 4.13
C VAL A 27 0.68 -12.87 4.66
N GLN A 28 1.78 -12.99 3.91
CA GLN A 28 2.97 -13.74 4.33
C GLN A 28 3.84 -12.94 5.30
N GLU A 29 4.02 -11.65 5.03
CA GLU A 29 4.85 -10.75 5.83
C GLU A 29 4.16 -9.40 5.97
N PHE A 30 4.19 -8.80 7.16
CA PHE A 30 3.73 -7.44 7.41
C PHE A 30 4.91 -6.66 7.98
N ASN A 31 5.48 -5.78 7.17
CA ASN A 31 6.77 -5.13 7.43
C ASN A 31 6.62 -3.73 8.02
N ALA A 32 5.40 -3.22 8.13
CA ALA A 32 5.11 -1.92 8.74
C ALA A 32 4.82 -2.07 10.24
N THR A 33 5.30 -1.12 11.04
CA THR A 33 4.99 -1.04 12.48
C THR A 33 4.06 0.14 12.76
N GLU A 34 3.18 0.00 13.75
CA GLU A 34 2.32 1.11 14.20
C GLU A 34 3.17 2.30 14.70
N GLY A 35 2.84 3.51 14.23
CA GLY A 35 3.57 4.74 14.56
C GLY A 35 4.85 4.95 13.75
N GLU A 36 5.19 4.05 12.83
CA GLU A 36 6.33 4.20 11.93
C GLU A 36 6.09 5.27 10.86
N PHE A 37 7.14 6.04 10.54
CA PHE A 37 7.13 6.97 9.41
C PHE A 37 7.55 6.23 8.14
N LEU A 38 6.64 6.17 7.17
CA LEU A 38 6.83 5.46 5.91
C LEU A 38 6.79 6.44 4.73
N GLU A 39 7.60 6.15 3.72
CA GLU A 39 7.60 6.91 2.47
C GLU A 39 6.66 6.30 1.42
N LYS A 40 6.28 7.09 0.43
CA LYS A 40 5.46 6.59 -0.69
C LYS A 40 6.20 5.48 -1.42
N GLY A 41 5.54 4.33 -1.55
CA GLY A 41 6.10 3.13 -2.19
C GLY A 41 6.77 2.17 -1.22
N ALA A 42 6.79 2.47 0.08
CA ALA A 42 7.21 1.51 1.09
C ALA A 42 6.34 0.25 1.06
N ILE A 43 6.99 -0.91 1.24
CA ILE A 43 6.31 -2.21 1.24
C ILE A 43 5.68 -2.43 2.61
N LEU A 44 4.35 -2.34 2.69
CA LEU A 44 3.62 -2.56 3.94
C LEU A 44 3.44 -4.05 4.24
N ALA A 45 3.08 -4.83 3.22
CA ALA A 45 2.77 -6.24 3.34
C ALA A 45 3.19 -7.00 2.07
N ARG A 46 3.57 -8.26 2.24
CA ARG A 46 3.78 -9.20 1.14
C ARG A 46 2.66 -10.23 1.16
N LEU A 47 1.89 -10.33 0.08
CA LEU A 47 0.87 -11.36 -0.09
C LEU A 47 1.49 -12.65 -0.65
N ASP A 48 0.83 -13.79 -0.43
CA ASP A 48 1.16 -15.05 -1.12
C ASP A 48 0.82 -14.95 -2.61
N ASP A 49 1.86 -15.01 -3.44
CA ASP A 49 1.78 -14.90 -4.89
C ASP A 49 2.03 -16.24 -5.60
N ARG A 50 2.09 -17.37 -4.88
CA ARG A 50 2.49 -18.67 -5.48
C ARG A 50 1.57 -19.08 -6.62
N THR A 51 0.26 -18.97 -6.44
CA THR A 51 -0.72 -19.29 -7.48
C THR A 51 -0.56 -18.36 -8.68
N LEU A 52 -0.42 -17.05 -8.44
CA LEU A 52 -0.22 -16.05 -9.50
C LEU A 52 1.07 -16.30 -10.29
N GLN A 53 2.14 -16.72 -9.62
CA GLN A 53 3.41 -17.08 -10.26
C GLN A 53 3.27 -18.32 -11.15
N ILE A 54 2.47 -19.32 -10.72
CA ILE A 54 2.21 -20.53 -11.51
C ILE A 54 1.40 -20.17 -12.76
N GLU A 55 0.32 -19.40 -12.61
CA GLU A 55 -0.52 -18.95 -13.73
C GLU A 55 0.27 -18.10 -14.73
N LEU A 56 1.10 -17.18 -14.23
CA LEU A 56 1.96 -16.35 -15.07
C LEU A 56 2.95 -17.18 -15.87
N LYS A 57 3.53 -18.22 -15.28
CA LYS A 57 4.44 -19.14 -15.99
C LYS A 57 3.69 -19.94 -17.05
N ALA A 58 2.49 -20.43 -16.75
CA ALA A 58 1.67 -21.17 -17.70
C ALA A 58 1.27 -20.29 -18.89
N ALA A 59 0.82 -19.05 -18.64
CA ALA A 59 0.47 -18.09 -19.68
C ALA A 59 1.67 -17.77 -20.60
N ARG A 60 2.84 -17.51 -20.01
CA ARG A 60 4.08 -17.24 -20.77
C ARG A 60 4.51 -18.44 -21.62
N ALA A 61 4.38 -19.66 -21.11
CA ALA A 61 4.68 -20.86 -21.87
C ALA A 61 3.74 -21.03 -23.06
N SER A 62 2.43 -20.79 -22.86
CA SER A 62 1.43 -20.83 -23.92
C SER A 62 1.67 -19.77 -25.00
N GLU A 63 2.10 -18.57 -24.64
CA GLU A 63 2.45 -17.52 -25.61
C GLU A 63 3.68 -17.92 -26.44
N ALA A 64 4.69 -18.50 -25.80
CA ALA A 64 5.91 -18.94 -26.46
C ALA A 64 5.69 -20.14 -27.40
N GLU A 65 4.74 -21.04 -27.10
CA GLU A 65 4.37 -22.14 -27.99
C GLU A 65 3.51 -21.70 -29.18
N ALA A 66 2.82 -20.56 -29.06
CA ALA A 66 1.97 -20.02 -30.12
C ALA A 66 2.73 -19.15 -31.14
N GLN A 67 4.02 -18.89 -30.91
CA GLN A 67 4.88 -18.03 -31.72
C GLN A 67 5.93 -18.84 -32.48
#